data_AF-A0A2U8FXY7-F1
#
_entry.id   AF-A0A2U8FXY7-F1
#
_cell.length_a   1.000
_cell.length_b   1.000
_cell.length_c   1.000
_cell.angle_alpha   90.00
_cell.angle_beta   90.00
_cell.angle_gamma   90.00
#
_symmetry.space_group_name_H-M   'P 1'
#
loop_
_entity.id
_entity.type
_entity.pdbx_description
1 polymer ?
#
loop_
_entity_poly.entity_id
_entity_poly.type
_entity_poly.pdbx_seq_one_letter_code
_entity_poly.pdbx_strand_id
1 'polypeptide(L)'
;MSALIPLGVLCFAIGLARAADAALDMDLMQNVEDANKSLASNIALRDAGASAKDAEELHTLFQTVEKHYLAKPEAPDGLALSRKSLQLTEKIQQQVGAQDFGGASGSATELSRTCRACHTFYKQS
;
A
#
# COMPACT_ATOMS: atom_id res chain seq x y z
N MET A 1 -9.28 27.73 61.34
CA MET A 1 -8.44 26.84 60.51
C MET A 1 -9.04 25.45 60.55
N SER A 2 -9.82 25.08 59.54
CA SER A 2 -10.19 23.69 59.21
C SER A 2 -10.64 23.69 57.75
N ALA A 3 -9.93 22.95 56.91
CA ALA A 3 -10.12 22.91 55.46
C ALA A 3 -11.35 22.08 55.09
N LEU A 4 -12.14 22.61 54.15
CA LEU A 4 -13.21 21.90 53.46
C LEU A 4 -12.64 21.08 52.29
N ILE A 5 -13.00 19.80 52.21
CA ILE A 5 -12.95 19.00 50.98
C ILE A 5 -14.39 18.72 50.57
N PRO A 6 -14.74 18.95 49.30
CA PRO A 6 -15.47 17.89 48.60
C PRO A 6 -14.95 17.65 47.18
N LEU A 7 -14.60 16.38 46.93
CA LEU A 7 -15.11 15.52 45.86
C LEU A 7 -15.51 16.18 44.53
N GLY A 8 -14.83 15.83 43.43
CA GLY A 8 -15.43 15.97 42.11
C GLY A 8 -14.52 15.79 40.89
N VAL A 9 -14.43 14.54 40.42
CA VAL A 9 -14.50 14.17 38.98
C VAL A 9 -13.38 14.63 38.03
N LEU A 10 -12.56 13.64 37.66
CA LEU A 10 -12.25 13.21 36.28
C LEU A 10 -11.92 14.31 35.25
N CYS A 11 -10.64 14.40 34.88
CA CYS A 11 -10.25 14.84 33.54
C CYS A 11 -9.28 13.82 32.94
N PHE A 12 -9.93 12.95 32.16
CA PHE A 12 -9.45 12.11 31.08
C PHE A 12 -8.04 12.39 30.56
N ALA A 13 -7.30 11.29 30.42
CA ALA A 13 -6.07 11.17 29.66
C ALA A 13 -6.20 11.82 28.28
N ILE A 14 -5.42 12.87 28.03
CA ILE A 14 -5.16 13.34 26.66
C ILE A 14 -4.01 12.49 26.12
N GLY A 15 -4.32 11.23 25.84
CA GLY A 15 -3.55 10.42 24.91
C GLY A 15 -3.83 10.94 23.51
N LEU A 16 -3.13 11.99 23.09
CA LEU A 16 -3.06 12.33 21.67
C LEU A 16 -2.18 11.28 21.00
N ALA A 17 -2.83 10.20 20.58
CA ALA A 17 -2.28 9.23 19.66
C ALA A 17 -1.82 9.94 18.37
N ARG A 18 -0.56 10.38 18.32
CA ARG A 18 0.15 10.70 17.08
C ARG A 18 0.66 9.41 16.43
N ALA A 19 -0.24 8.47 16.16
CA ALA A 19 0.08 7.20 15.53
C ALA A 19 -0.71 7.03 14.22
N ALA A 20 -0.70 8.05 13.35
CA ALA A 20 -1.36 8.01 12.05
C ALA A 20 -0.47 8.41 10.85
N ASP A 21 0.72 8.97 11.08
CA ASP A 21 1.72 9.23 10.01
C ASP A 21 2.68 8.05 9.76
N ALA A 22 2.50 6.91 10.44
CA ALA A 22 3.24 5.68 10.19
C ALA A 22 2.70 4.87 8.99
N ALA A 23 1.68 5.38 8.27
CA ALA A 23 0.92 4.62 7.28
C ALA A 23 1.68 4.33 5.97
N LEU A 24 2.78 5.02 5.72
CA LEU A 24 3.78 4.67 4.71
C LEU A 24 5.17 4.69 5.37
N ASP A 25 5.39 3.79 6.34
CA ASP A 25 6.75 3.53 6.82
C ASP A 25 7.63 3.04 5.66
N MET A 26 8.92 3.35 5.69
CA MET A 26 9.92 2.89 4.72
C MET A 26 9.87 1.37 4.53
N ASP A 27 9.58 0.64 5.61
CA ASP A 27 9.39 -0.82 5.57
C ASP A 27 8.26 -1.25 4.64
N LEU A 28 7.15 -0.51 4.58
CA LEU A 28 6.02 -0.84 3.70
C LEU A 28 6.42 -0.70 2.23
N MET A 29 7.02 0.44 1.86
CA MET A 29 7.39 0.68 0.46
C MET A 29 8.57 -0.19 0.03
N GLN A 30 9.44 -0.59 0.96
CA GLN A 30 10.46 -1.61 0.71
C GLN A 30 9.82 -2.97 0.40
N ASN A 31 8.83 -3.40 1.19
CA ASN A 31 8.08 -4.64 0.92
C ASN A 31 7.36 -4.59 -0.42
N VAL A 32 6.78 -3.45 -0.80
CA VAL A 32 6.16 -3.25 -2.13
C VAL A 32 7.20 -3.43 -3.25
N GLU A 33 8.38 -2.84 -3.10
CA GLU A 33 9.44 -2.97 -4.11
C GLU A 33 9.95 -4.41 -4.25
N ASP A 34 10.14 -5.11 -3.12
CA ASP A 34 10.64 -6.47 -3.11
C ASP A 34 9.60 -7.46 -3.67
N ALA A 35 8.34 -7.32 -3.29
CA ALA A 35 7.24 -8.11 -3.86
C ALA A 35 7.07 -7.83 -5.37
N ASN A 36 7.24 -6.58 -5.83
CA ASN A 36 7.19 -6.24 -7.26
C ASN A 36 8.34 -6.86 -8.07
N LYS A 37 9.56 -6.90 -7.52
CA LYS A 37 10.68 -7.60 -8.14
C LYS A 37 10.44 -9.11 -8.21
N SER A 38 9.97 -9.69 -7.10
CA SER A 38 9.65 -11.12 -7.01
C SER A 38 8.57 -11.48 -8.05
N LEU A 39 7.49 -10.71 -8.11
CA LEU A 39 6.40 -10.91 -9.06
C LEU A 39 6.91 -10.91 -10.50
N ALA A 40 7.70 -9.90 -10.88
CA ALA A 40 8.25 -9.80 -12.24
C ALA A 40 9.14 -11.01 -12.58
N SER A 41 9.96 -11.46 -11.64
CA SER A 41 10.79 -12.66 -11.79
C SER A 41 9.95 -13.92 -11.95
N ASN A 42 8.95 -14.13 -11.09
CA ASN A 42 8.11 -15.32 -11.10
C ASN A 42 7.23 -15.40 -12.36
N ILE A 43 6.73 -14.26 -12.85
CA ILE A 43 6.03 -14.19 -14.14
C ILE A 43 6.97 -14.60 -15.28
N ALA A 44 8.22 -14.11 -15.28
CA ALA A 44 9.20 -14.45 -16.31
C ALA A 44 9.59 -15.95 -16.29
N LEU A 45 9.65 -16.55 -15.10
CA LEU A 45 9.85 -17.99 -14.89
C LEU A 45 8.59 -18.82 -15.16
N ARG A 46 7.44 -18.17 -15.41
CA ARG A 46 6.12 -18.79 -15.59
C ARG A 46 5.68 -19.63 -14.39
N ASP A 47 6.11 -19.24 -13.19
CA ASP A 47 5.66 -19.84 -11.94
C ASP A 47 4.30 -19.26 -11.56
N ALA A 48 3.22 -19.96 -11.90
CA ALA A 48 1.86 -19.49 -11.62
C ALA A 48 1.58 -19.35 -10.12
N GLY A 49 2.09 -20.28 -9.30
CA GLY A 49 1.83 -20.28 -7.87
C GLY A 49 2.52 -19.11 -7.17
N ALA A 50 3.80 -18.93 -7.44
CA ALA A 50 4.57 -17.83 -6.87
C ALA A 50 4.09 -16.46 -7.40
N SER A 51 3.77 -16.36 -8.70
CA SER A 51 3.24 -15.12 -9.28
C SER A 51 1.88 -14.73 -8.67
N ALA A 52 0.99 -15.69 -8.42
CA ALA A 52 -0.31 -15.42 -7.81
C ALA A 52 -0.15 -14.93 -6.36
N LYS A 53 0.76 -15.55 -5.60
CA LYS A 53 1.07 -15.15 -4.22
C LYS A 53 1.65 -13.74 -4.16
N ASP A 54 2.63 -13.42 -5.00
CA ASP A 54 3.25 -12.09 -5.01
C ASP A 54 2.25 -11.00 -5.44
N ALA A 55 1.35 -11.32 -6.38
CA ALA A 55 0.30 -10.40 -6.82
C ALA A 55 -0.76 -10.15 -5.71
N GLU A 56 -1.10 -11.17 -4.92
CA GLU A 56 -1.97 -11.03 -3.74
C GLU A 56 -1.31 -10.20 -2.63
N GLU A 57 -0.03 -10.43 -2.37
CA GLU A 57 0.76 -9.66 -1.41
C GLU A 57 0.80 -8.18 -1.82
N LEU A 58 1.16 -7.90 -3.08
CA LEU A 58 1.14 -6.54 -3.59
C LEU A 58 -0.24 -5.88 -3.50
N HIS A 59 -1.32 -6.62 -3.80
CA HIS A 59 -2.67 -6.08 -3.65
C HIS A 59 -2.93 -5.63 -2.21
N THR A 60 -2.59 -6.48 -1.23
CA THR A 60 -2.74 -6.17 0.20
C THR A 60 -1.89 -4.96 0.62
N LEU A 61 -0.65 -4.86 0.14
CA LEU A 61 0.22 -3.73 0.41
C LEU A 61 -0.37 -2.43 -0.19
N PHE A 62 -0.86 -2.47 -1.43
CA PHE A 62 -1.49 -1.32 -2.07
C PHE A 62 -2.80 -0.89 -1.43
N GLN A 63 -3.55 -1.77 -0.75
CA GLN A 63 -4.71 -1.36 0.06
C GLN A 63 -4.28 -0.45 1.22
N THR A 64 -3.11 -0.71 1.81
CA THR A 64 -2.53 0.16 2.84
C THR A 64 -2.12 1.51 2.25
N VAL A 65 -1.51 1.51 1.06
CA VAL A 65 -1.16 2.74 0.32
C VAL A 65 -2.42 3.54 -0.05
N GLU A 66 -3.48 2.89 -0.54
CA GLU A 66 -4.75 3.57 -0.86
C GLU A 66 -5.35 4.21 0.39
N LYS A 67 -5.39 3.49 1.51
CA LYS A 67 -5.89 4.01 2.78
C LYS A 67 -5.11 5.25 3.24
N HIS A 68 -3.80 5.28 3.04
CA HIS A 68 -2.99 6.46 3.32
C HIS A 68 -3.45 7.67 2.50
N TYR A 69 -3.62 7.52 1.19
CA TYR A 69 -4.04 8.63 0.33
C TYR A 69 -5.53 8.99 0.44
N LEU A 70 -6.39 8.06 0.85
CA LEU A 70 -7.79 8.37 1.20
C LEU A 70 -7.89 9.39 2.34
N ALA A 71 -6.94 9.36 3.28
CA ALA A 71 -6.88 10.31 4.38
C ALA A 71 -6.24 11.67 4.01
N LYS A 72 -5.79 11.83 2.75
CA LYS A 72 -5.06 13.01 2.24
C LYS A 72 -5.77 13.62 1.02
N PRO A 73 -6.88 14.35 1.22
CA PRO A 73 -7.64 14.96 0.12
C PRO A 73 -6.81 15.94 -0.73
N GLU A 74 -5.70 16.46 -0.19
CA GLU A 74 -4.73 17.30 -0.90
C GLU A 74 -3.83 16.54 -1.90
N ALA A 75 -3.86 15.21 -1.90
CA ALA A 75 -3.03 14.35 -2.75
C ALA A 75 -3.88 13.42 -3.67
N PRO A 76 -4.73 14.00 -4.55
CA PRO A 76 -5.67 13.21 -5.37
C PRO A 76 -4.97 12.24 -6.32
N ASP A 77 -3.78 12.59 -6.83
CA ASP A 77 -3.01 11.72 -7.72
C ASP A 77 -2.50 10.47 -7.00
N GLY A 78 -2.10 10.58 -5.73
CA GLY A 78 -1.69 9.43 -4.92
C GLY A 78 -2.84 8.43 -4.72
N LEU A 79 -4.06 8.93 -4.50
CA LEU A 79 -5.26 8.08 -4.42
C LEU A 79 -5.57 7.41 -5.77
N ALA A 80 -5.46 8.15 -6.88
CA ALA A 80 -5.70 7.60 -8.20
C ALA A 80 -4.66 6.52 -8.57
N LEU A 81 -3.39 6.77 -8.27
CA LEU A 81 -2.28 5.85 -8.57
C LEU A 81 -2.36 4.58 -7.71
N SER A 82 -2.67 4.70 -6.42
CA SER A 82 -2.85 3.52 -5.54
C SER A 82 -4.01 2.63 -6.00
N ARG A 83 -5.14 3.21 -6.40
CA ARG A 83 -6.26 2.46 -7.00
C ARG A 83 -5.89 1.79 -8.31
N LYS A 84 -5.14 2.47 -9.17
CA LYS A 84 -4.63 1.88 -10.41
C LYS A 84 -3.73 0.68 -10.10
N SER A 85 -2.88 0.77 -9.07
CA SER A 85 -2.05 -0.35 -8.64
C SER A 85 -2.90 -1.55 -8.17
N LEU A 86 -3.99 -1.33 -7.42
CA LEU A 86 -4.93 -2.39 -7.03
C LEU A 86 -5.58 -3.09 -8.24
N GLN A 87 -6.03 -2.31 -9.22
CA GLN A 87 -6.60 -2.85 -10.46
C GLN A 87 -5.58 -3.69 -11.24
N LEU A 88 -4.33 -3.25 -11.27
CA LEU A 88 -3.26 -3.97 -11.96
C LEU A 88 -2.90 -5.27 -11.24
N THR A 89 -2.85 -5.31 -9.91
CA THR A 89 -2.56 -6.55 -9.17
C THR A 89 -3.68 -7.58 -9.34
N GLU A 90 -4.95 -7.17 -9.28
CA GLU A 90 -6.10 -8.03 -9.59
C GLU A 90 -6.03 -8.59 -11.02
N LYS A 91 -5.71 -7.73 -11.98
CA LYS A 91 -5.56 -8.13 -13.38
C LYS A 91 -4.42 -9.14 -13.55
N ILE A 92 -3.29 -8.94 -12.88
CA ILE A 92 -2.16 -9.88 -12.90
C ILE A 92 -2.60 -11.22 -12.31
N GLN A 93 -3.32 -11.26 -11.19
CA GLN A 93 -3.84 -12.50 -10.61
C GLN A 93 -4.74 -13.25 -11.61
N GLN A 94 -5.66 -12.56 -12.29
CA GLN A 94 -6.53 -13.15 -13.31
C GLN A 94 -5.71 -13.72 -14.48
N GLN A 95 -4.73 -12.96 -14.98
CA GLN A 95 -3.88 -13.37 -16.10
C GLN A 95 -3.02 -14.58 -15.74
N VAL A 96 -2.39 -14.58 -14.56
CA VAL A 96 -1.62 -15.71 -14.04
C VAL A 96 -2.51 -16.95 -13.88
N GLY A 97 -3.72 -16.80 -13.34
CA GLY A 97 -4.69 -17.89 -13.20
C GLY A 97 -5.14 -18.47 -14.55
N ALA A 98 -5.21 -17.64 -15.59
CA ALA A 98 -5.47 -18.06 -16.97
C ALA A 98 -4.22 -18.53 -17.73
N GLN A 99 -3.06 -18.61 -17.06
CA GLN A 99 -1.75 -18.91 -17.65
C GLN A 99 -1.31 -17.92 -18.77
N ASP A 100 -1.91 -16.73 -18.80
CA ASP A 100 -1.54 -15.61 -19.68
C ASP A 100 -0.34 -14.84 -19.09
N PHE A 101 0.83 -15.47 -19.11
CA PHE A 101 2.06 -14.84 -18.60
C PHE A 101 2.52 -13.64 -19.44
N GLY A 102 2.18 -13.62 -20.73
CA GLY A 102 2.47 -12.47 -21.60
C GLY A 102 1.67 -11.24 -21.18
N GLY A 103 0.37 -11.42 -20.97
CA GLY A 103 -0.49 -10.37 -20.42
C GLY A 103 -0.11 -9.97 -19.00
N ALA A 104 0.21 -10.93 -18.13
CA ALA A 104 0.67 -10.66 -16.77
C ALA A 104 1.95 -9.82 -16.76
N SER A 105 2.92 -10.13 -17.64
CA SER A 105 4.16 -9.35 -17.79
C SER A 105 3.88 -7.91 -18.26
N GLY A 106 2.93 -7.74 -19.18
CA GLY A 106 2.47 -6.42 -19.60
C GLY A 106 1.86 -5.61 -18.46
N SER A 107 0.97 -6.22 -17.67
CA SER A 107 0.35 -5.58 -16.51
C SER A 107 1.36 -5.27 -15.40
N ALA A 108 2.33 -6.17 -15.13
CA ALA A 108 3.41 -5.94 -14.17
C ALA A 108 4.36 -4.79 -14.60
N THR A 109 4.61 -4.66 -15.90
CA THR A 109 5.35 -3.52 -16.46
C THR A 109 4.59 -2.21 -16.23
N GLU A 110 3.28 -2.20 -16.45
CA GLU A 110 2.44 -1.03 -16.21
C GLU A 110 2.32 -0.70 -14.71
N LEU A 111 2.32 -1.70 -13.84
CA LEU A 111 2.40 -1.51 -12.39
C LEU A 111 3.70 -0.80 -12.01
N SER A 112 4.84 -1.27 -12.52
CA SER A 112 6.14 -0.64 -12.29
C SER A 112 6.20 0.81 -12.78
N ARG A 113 5.53 1.15 -13.89
CA ARG A 113 5.40 2.55 -14.36
C ARG A 113 4.52 3.38 -13.41
N THR A 114 3.44 2.79 -12.90
CA THR A 114 2.55 3.42 -11.91
C THR A 114 3.31 3.72 -10.61
N CYS A 115 4.16 2.80 -10.14
CA CYS A 115 5.04 3.03 -8.98
C CYS A 115 5.99 4.22 -9.23
N ARG A 116 6.64 4.29 -10.40
CA ARG A 116 7.52 5.42 -10.76
C ARG A 116 6.78 6.74 -10.79
N ALA A 117 5.57 6.77 -11.36
CA ALA A 117 4.74 7.97 -11.38
C ALA A 117 4.42 8.45 -9.95
N CYS A 118 4.07 7.54 -9.05
CA CYS A 118 3.84 7.87 -7.64
C CYS A 118 5.11 8.43 -6.98
N HIS A 119 6.27 7.80 -7.22
CA HIS A 119 7.54 8.26 -6.66
C HIS A 119 7.97 9.64 -7.18
N THR A 120 7.64 10.02 -8.41
CA THR A 120 7.93 11.37 -8.93
C THR A 120 7.29 12.48 -8.09
N PHE A 121 6.11 12.23 -7.53
CA PHE A 121 5.39 13.25 -6.76
C PHE A 121 5.57 13.11 -5.24
N TYR A 122 5.70 11.88 -4.74
CA TYR A 122 5.54 11.58 -3.31
C TYR A 122 6.74 10.93 -2.64
N LYS A 123 7.78 10.53 -3.38
CA LYS A 123 9.01 10.04 -2.76
C LYS A 123 9.86 11.24 -2.35
N GLN A 124 10.03 11.44 -1.04
CA GLN A 124 11.01 12.38 -0.54
C GLN A 124 12.42 11.85 -0.84
N SER A 125 13.27 12.73 -1.39
CA SER A 125 14.66 12.46 -1.78
C SER A 125 15.57 12.19 -0.59
#